data_AF-A0A285IZ63-F1
#
_entry.id   AF-A0A285IZ63-F1
#
_cell.length_a   1.000
_cell.length_b   1.000
_cell.length_c   1.000
_cell.angle_alpha   90.00
_cell.angle_beta   90.00
_cell.angle_gamma   90.00
#
_symmetry.space_group_name_H-M   'P 1'
#
loop_
_entity.id
_entity.type
_entity.pdbx_description
1 polymer ?
#
loop_
_entity_poly.entity_id
_entity_poly.type
_entity_poly.pdbx_seq_one_letter_code
_entity_poly.pdbx_strand_id
1 'polypeptide(L)'
;MPIKVIDQLPAVEALSAENVFVMTESRAQSQDIRPLKIAILNLMPNKIATEVQLLRLLANSPLQVDVDLLRIDDHVSKNTPPSHLNCFYRYFSEVQQQKYDGLIITGAPLGLVDYEDVTYWNQFGDILRWADNNVTSTLFLCWAAHAALYQYYGLQREIRGQKLSGVYWQQVTQPLCPLVRGFDDEFLVPHSRYAQVPKQKYQQHDDLHILAEADVTGAYLLQNSSGSRVFVTGHPEYDLTTLDEEYQRDIATGATPKLPENYYRNNDPLQGPQKLWQSHAFLLFSNWLNYYVYQATPFELQQIGRSA
;
A
#
# COMPACT_ATOMS: atom_id res chain seq x y z
N MET A 1 -9.32 -6.02 -16.88
CA MET A 1 -10.75 -5.92 -17.25
C MET A 1 -11.29 -7.32 -17.44
N PRO A 2 -12.50 -7.62 -16.95
CA PRO A 2 -13.06 -8.97 -17.04
C PRO A 2 -13.39 -9.34 -18.49
N ILE A 3 -13.26 -10.62 -18.80
CA ILE A 3 -13.75 -11.18 -20.05
C ILE A 3 -15.26 -11.39 -19.96
N LYS A 4 -15.95 -11.11 -21.06
CA LYS A 4 -17.37 -11.42 -21.24
C LYS A 4 -17.47 -12.80 -21.87
N VAL A 5 -18.18 -13.71 -21.20
CA VAL A 5 -18.40 -15.08 -21.72
C VAL A 5 -19.88 -15.43 -21.65
N ILE A 6 -20.27 -16.40 -22.46
CA ILE A 6 -21.63 -16.96 -22.42
C ILE A 6 -21.80 -17.72 -21.10
N ASP A 7 -22.91 -17.50 -20.41
CA ASP A 7 -23.16 -17.98 -19.05
C ASP A 7 -22.98 -19.50 -18.85
N GLN A 8 -23.16 -20.31 -19.90
CA GLN A 8 -23.06 -21.78 -19.85
C GLN A 8 -21.65 -22.33 -20.17
N LEU A 9 -20.64 -21.47 -20.34
CA LEU A 9 -19.28 -21.93 -20.62
C LEU A 9 -18.73 -22.65 -19.36
N PRO A 10 -18.30 -23.93 -19.42
CA PRO A 10 -17.78 -24.64 -18.25
C PRO A 10 -16.59 -23.96 -17.56
N ALA A 11 -15.85 -23.13 -18.29
CA ALA A 11 -14.78 -22.32 -17.74
C ALA A 11 -15.28 -21.30 -16.69
N VAL A 12 -16.55 -20.89 -16.71
CA VAL A 12 -17.13 -19.97 -15.71
C VAL A 12 -17.04 -20.57 -14.32
N GLU A 13 -17.43 -21.84 -14.15
CA GLU A 13 -17.40 -22.54 -12.87
C GLU A 13 -15.95 -22.77 -12.40
N ALA A 14 -15.07 -23.22 -13.30
CA ALA A 14 -13.67 -23.45 -12.99
C ALA A 14 -12.94 -22.15 -12.56
N LEU A 15 -13.13 -21.07 -13.33
CA LEU A 15 -12.54 -19.76 -13.02
C LEU A 15 -13.14 -19.17 -11.74
N SER A 16 -14.44 -19.33 -11.50
CA SER A 16 -15.07 -18.88 -10.25
C SER A 16 -14.53 -19.62 -9.03
N ALA A 17 -14.20 -20.92 -9.16
CA ALA A 17 -13.57 -21.70 -8.10
C ALA A 17 -12.13 -21.23 -7.78
N GLU A 18 -11.42 -20.69 -8.78
CA GLU A 18 -10.13 -20.00 -8.61
C GLU A 18 -10.29 -18.54 -8.17
N ASN A 19 -11.52 -18.14 -7.80
CA ASN A 19 -11.92 -16.78 -7.47
C ASN A 19 -11.75 -15.79 -8.64
N VAL A 20 -11.43 -16.24 -9.85
CA VAL A 20 -11.27 -15.42 -11.05
C VAL A 20 -12.62 -14.84 -11.47
N PHE A 21 -12.65 -13.52 -11.56
CA PHE A 21 -13.90 -12.81 -11.83
C PHE A 21 -14.27 -12.92 -13.32
N VAL A 22 -15.35 -13.62 -13.60
CA VAL A 22 -15.93 -13.78 -14.94
C VAL A 22 -17.23 -13.00 -15.03
N MET A 23 -17.37 -12.16 -16.06
CA MET A 23 -18.56 -11.34 -16.23
C MET A 23 -19.57 -12.05 -17.14
N THR A 24 -20.75 -12.35 -16.59
CA THR A 24 -21.90 -12.83 -17.34
C THR A 24 -22.49 -11.73 -18.21
N GLU A 25 -23.24 -12.13 -19.24
CA GLU A 25 -23.82 -11.21 -20.21
C GLU A 25 -24.77 -10.17 -19.59
N SER A 26 -25.53 -10.61 -18.58
CA SER A 26 -26.48 -9.79 -17.83
C SER A 26 -25.82 -8.69 -16.99
N ARG A 27 -24.66 -8.97 -16.38
CA ARG A 27 -23.91 -7.99 -15.59
C ARG A 27 -23.21 -6.96 -16.46
N ALA A 28 -22.70 -7.36 -17.62
CA ALA A 28 -22.04 -6.46 -18.56
C ALA A 28 -22.96 -5.34 -19.09
N GLN A 29 -24.27 -5.59 -19.19
CA GLN A 29 -25.26 -4.63 -19.69
C GLN A 29 -25.63 -3.53 -18.68
N SER A 30 -25.29 -3.70 -17.39
CA SER A 30 -25.64 -2.76 -16.31
C SER A 30 -24.42 -2.01 -15.74
N GLN A 31 -23.24 -2.21 -16.32
CA GLN A 31 -22.01 -1.65 -15.80
C GLN A 31 -21.80 -0.22 -16.29
N ASP A 32 -22.03 0.75 -15.40
CA ASP A 32 -21.56 2.11 -15.61
C ASP A 32 -20.13 2.28 -15.08
N ILE A 33 -19.25 2.83 -15.91
CA ILE A 33 -17.85 3.12 -15.56
C ILE A 33 -17.71 4.63 -15.37
N ARG A 34 -17.20 5.04 -14.22
CA ARG A 34 -16.79 6.42 -13.94
C ARG A 34 -15.32 6.49 -13.53
N PRO A 35 -14.68 7.67 -13.63
CA PRO A 35 -13.37 7.88 -13.03
C PRO A 35 -13.37 7.52 -11.54
N LEU A 36 -12.31 6.86 -11.11
CA LEU A 36 -12.03 6.56 -9.72
C LEU A 36 -11.38 7.76 -9.06
N LYS A 37 -11.76 8.07 -7.83
CA LYS A 37 -11.21 9.14 -7.04
C LYS A 37 -10.35 8.56 -5.93
N ILE A 38 -9.05 8.83 -5.98
CA ILE A 38 -8.07 8.33 -5.02
C ILE A 38 -7.41 9.48 -4.29
N ALA A 39 -7.40 9.42 -2.96
CA ALA A 39 -6.60 10.31 -2.14
C ALA A 39 -5.24 9.68 -1.82
N ILE A 40 -4.18 10.49 -1.75
CA ILE A 40 -2.86 10.05 -1.28
C ILE A 40 -2.42 10.96 -0.14
N LEU A 41 -2.42 10.43 1.09
CA LEU A 41 -1.81 11.09 2.23
C LEU A 41 -0.30 10.80 2.25
N ASN A 42 0.47 11.74 1.71
CA ASN A 42 1.91 11.60 1.56
C ASN A 42 2.65 12.09 2.82
N LEU A 43 3.13 11.16 3.64
CA LEU A 43 3.91 11.39 4.86
C LEU A 43 5.43 11.27 4.64
N MET A 44 5.88 10.94 3.43
CA MET A 44 7.30 10.78 3.11
C MET A 44 8.03 12.14 3.07
N PRO A 45 9.32 12.21 3.43
CA PRO A 45 10.07 13.47 3.39
C PRO A 45 10.32 13.94 1.95
N ASN A 46 10.58 13.01 1.02
CA ASN A 46 10.71 13.32 -0.40
C ASN A 46 9.36 13.14 -1.12
N LYS A 47 8.54 14.19 -1.07
CA LYS A 47 7.16 14.17 -1.58
C LYS A 47 7.11 13.84 -3.07
N ILE A 48 7.87 14.55 -3.89
CA ILE A 48 7.87 14.43 -5.36
C ILE A 48 8.31 13.02 -5.80
N ALA A 49 9.37 12.47 -5.21
CA ALA A 49 9.79 11.10 -5.55
C ALA A 49 8.69 10.07 -5.23
N THR A 50 8.05 10.22 -4.06
CA THR A 50 6.95 9.34 -3.63
C THR A 50 5.72 9.48 -4.55
N GLU A 51 5.40 10.71 -4.97
CA GLU A 51 4.33 10.96 -5.95
C GLU A 51 4.61 10.21 -7.25
N VAL A 52 5.81 10.34 -7.82
CA VAL A 52 6.19 9.66 -9.07
C VAL A 52 6.11 8.14 -8.92
N GLN A 53 6.57 7.60 -7.80
CA GLN A 53 6.55 6.16 -7.52
C GLN A 53 5.12 5.61 -7.49
N LEU A 54 4.23 6.24 -6.73
CA LEU A 54 2.84 5.78 -6.59
C LEU A 54 2.03 6.01 -7.86
N LEU A 55 2.14 7.19 -8.47
CA LEU A 55 1.41 7.52 -9.71
C LEU A 55 1.81 6.60 -10.86
N ARG A 56 3.07 6.17 -10.93
CA ARG A 56 3.52 5.18 -11.93
C ARG A 56 2.78 3.84 -11.81
N LEU A 57 2.53 3.39 -10.58
CA LEU A 57 1.84 2.12 -10.32
C LEU A 57 0.34 2.25 -10.59
N LEU A 58 -0.27 3.37 -10.18
CA LEU A 58 -1.68 3.66 -10.43
C LEU A 58 -2.01 3.86 -11.91
N ALA A 59 -1.06 4.39 -12.69
CA ALA A 59 -1.20 4.60 -14.14
C ALA A 59 -1.25 3.28 -14.94
N ASN A 60 -0.88 2.14 -14.35
CA ASN A 60 -0.89 0.84 -15.01
C ASN A 60 -2.28 0.18 -14.97
N SER A 61 -3.30 0.92 -15.39
CA SER A 61 -4.69 0.48 -15.43
C SER A 61 -5.43 1.19 -16.55
N PRO A 62 -6.37 0.52 -17.25
CA PRO A 62 -7.25 1.18 -18.21
C PRO A 62 -8.31 2.08 -17.55
N LEU A 63 -8.47 2.03 -16.23
CA LEU A 63 -9.40 2.86 -15.49
C LEU A 63 -8.86 4.29 -15.35
N GLN A 64 -9.72 5.29 -15.56
CA GLN A 64 -9.36 6.67 -15.25
C GLN A 64 -9.30 6.86 -13.73
N VAL A 65 -8.23 7.48 -13.25
CA VAL A 65 -7.99 7.75 -11.83
C VAL A 65 -7.73 9.24 -11.63
N ASP A 66 -8.61 9.90 -10.89
CA ASP A 66 -8.47 11.27 -10.41
C ASP A 66 -7.80 11.23 -9.03
N VAL A 67 -6.66 11.91 -8.88
CA VAL A 67 -5.85 11.88 -7.66
C VAL A 67 -5.88 13.21 -6.92
N ASP A 68 -6.23 13.17 -5.63
CA ASP A 68 -6.01 14.28 -4.69
C ASP A 68 -4.80 13.97 -3.80
N LEU A 69 -3.82 14.87 -3.77
CA LEU A 69 -2.69 14.78 -2.83
C LEU A 69 -3.06 15.47 -1.51
N LEU A 70 -2.94 14.76 -0.40
CA LEU A 70 -3.28 15.25 0.93
C LEU A 70 -2.03 15.48 1.77
N ARG A 71 -2.03 16.56 2.54
CA ARG A 71 -1.04 16.84 3.59
C ARG A 71 -1.71 16.77 4.95
N ILE A 72 -0.99 16.22 5.94
CA ILE A 72 -1.51 16.10 7.30
C ILE A 72 -1.46 17.45 8.02
N ASP A 73 -0.34 18.16 7.95
CA ASP A 73 -0.16 19.40 8.71
C ASP A 73 0.57 20.49 7.90
N ASP A 74 0.77 21.64 8.54
CA ASP A 74 1.53 22.78 8.02
C ASP A 74 3.06 22.52 8.03
N HIS A 75 3.52 21.30 8.37
CA HIS A 75 4.94 21.03 8.50
C HIS A 75 5.68 21.35 7.20
N VAL A 76 6.70 22.18 7.32
CA VAL A 76 7.59 22.51 6.21
C VAL A 76 8.40 21.26 5.90
N SER A 77 8.10 20.60 4.78
CA SER A 77 8.88 19.46 4.31
C SER A 77 10.33 19.87 4.12
N LYS A 78 11.26 19.15 4.76
CA LYS A 78 12.70 19.43 4.66
C LYS A 78 13.23 19.38 3.22
N ASN A 79 12.60 18.57 2.37
CA ASN A 79 13.09 18.26 1.01
C ASN A 79 12.11 18.69 -0.09
N THR A 80 11.03 19.42 0.23
CA THR A 80 10.01 19.80 -0.77
C THR A 80 9.75 21.30 -0.73
N PRO A 81 9.83 22.01 -1.87
CA PRO A 81 9.53 23.43 -1.93
C PRO A 81 8.12 23.73 -1.42
N PRO A 82 7.92 24.77 -0.58
CA PRO A 82 6.59 25.17 -0.12
C PRO A 82 5.62 25.48 -1.27
N SER A 83 6.12 25.97 -2.41
CA SER A 83 5.31 26.22 -3.61
C SER A 83 4.66 24.95 -4.16
N HIS A 84 5.36 23.81 -4.14
CA HIS A 84 4.79 22.53 -4.58
C HIS A 84 3.61 22.11 -3.69
N LEU A 85 3.81 22.19 -2.37
CA LEU A 85 2.76 21.86 -1.41
C LEU A 85 1.54 22.79 -1.57
N ASN A 86 1.75 24.09 -1.70
CA ASN A 86 0.65 25.05 -1.81
C ASN A 86 -0.14 24.93 -3.12
N CYS A 87 0.49 24.48 -4.20
CA CYS A 87 -0.18 24.33 -5.50
C CYS A 87 -0.92 22.99 -5.66
N PHE A 88 -0.37 21.91 -5.10
CA PHE A 88 -0.83 20.55 -5.44
C PHE A 88 -1.42 19.78 -4.25
N TYR A 89 -1.17 20.20 -3.01
CA TYR A 89 -1.67 19.51 -1.83
C TYR A 89 -2.89 20.21 -1.23
N ARG A 90 -3.82 19.38 -0.76
CA ARG A 90 -5.00 19.80 0.02
C ARG A 90 -4.83 19.41 1.48
N TYR A 91 -5.35 20.25 2.35
CA TYR A 91 -5.50 19.92 3.76
C TYR A 91 -6.65 18.93 3.95
N PHE A 92 -6.54 18.12 5.00
CA PHE A 92 -7.63 17.21 5.38
C PHE A 92 -8.97 17.94 5.61
N SER A 93 -8.92 19.14 6.17
CA SER A 93 -10.10 19.99 6.40
C SER A 93 -10.86 20.37 5.13
N GLU A 94 -10.22 20.35 3.96
CA GLU A 94 -10.82 20.66 2.65
C GLU A 94 -11.51 19.45 2.02
N VAL A 95 -11.15 18.23 2.45
CA VAL A 95 -11.63 16.97 1.86
C VAL A 95 -12.48 16.12 2.81
N GLN A 96 -12.61 16.50 4.08
CA GLN A 96 -13.39 15.77 5.09
C GLN A 96 -14.86 15.52 4.70
N GLN A 97 -15.47 16.38 3.88
CA GLN A 97 -16.85 16.21 3.39
C GLN A 97 -16.92 15.43 2.06
N GLN A 98 -15.77 15.06 1.50
CA GLN A 98 -15.67 14.33 0.25
C GLN A 98 -15.61 12.82 0.53
N LYS A 99 -15.88 12.03 -0.50
CA LYS A 99 -15.77 10.57 -0.49
C LYS A 99 -14.83 10.13 -1.60
N TYR A 100 -14.12 9.04 -1.36
CA TYR A 100 -13.08 8.51 -2.24
C TYR A 100 -13.27 7.02 -2.44
N ASP A 101 -12.95 6.54 -3.63
CA ASP A 101 -12.94 5.10 -3.90
C ASP A 101 -11.74 4.44 -3.19
N GLY A 102 -10.60 5.15 -3.16
CA GLY A 102 -9.37 4.67 -2.54
C GLY A 102 -8.63 5.74 -1.74
N LEU A 103 -7.92 5.32 -0.72
CA LEU A 103 -6.94 6.15 0.01
C LEU A 103 -5.62 5.42 0.10
N ILE A 104 -4.51 6.08 -0.19
CA ILE A 104 -3.17 5.57 0.08
C ILE A 104 -2.54 6.42 1.18
N ILE A 105 -2.04 5.79 2.24
CA ILE A 105 -1.27 6.47 3.28
C ILE A 105 0.15 5.93 3.28
N THR A 106 1.12 6.81 3.02
CA THR A 106 2.52 6.40 2.81
C THR A 106 3.26 6.14 4.12
N GLY A 107 4.46 5.58 4.00
CA GLY A 107 5.41 5.56 5.11
C GLY A 107 5.79 6.97 5.59
N ALA A 108 6.44 7.00 6.75
CA ALA A 108 6.97 8.21 7.38
C ALA A 108 8.30 7.87 8.08
N PRO A 109 9.24 8.83 8.21
CA PRO A 109 10.53 8.62 8.87
C PRO A 109 10.39 8.67 10.40
N LEU A 110 9.42 7.92 10.95
CA LEU A 110 9.00 7.91 12.36
C LEU A 110 9.11 6.51 12.98
N GLY A 111 9.96 5.64 12.41
CA GLY A 111 10.07 4.24 12.83
C GLY A 111 10.60 4.04 14.26
N LEU A 112 11.27 5.04 14.83
CA LEU A 112 11.86 4.99 16.18
C LEU A 112 11.13 5.88 17.21
N VAL A 113 10.10 6.61 16.79
CA VAL A 113 9.33 7.51 17.67
C VAL A 113 8.09 6.76 18.13
N ASP A 114 7.79 6.75 19.43
CA ASP A 114 6.56 6.13 19.92
C ASP A 114 5.33 6.80 19.29
N TYR A 115 4.26 6.04 19.05
CA TYR A 115 3.14 6.51 18.24
C TYR A 115 2.49 7.76 18.84
N GLU A 116 2.27 7.75 20.14
CA GLU A 116 1.66 8.83 20.91
C GLU A 116 2.52 10.10 20.93
N ASP A 117 3.83 9.97 20.70
CA ASP A 117 4.78 11.09 20.64
C ASP A 117 4.86 11.72 19.23
N VAL A 118 4.19 11.13 18.24
CA VAL A 118 4.11 11.72 16.90
C VAL A 118 3.22 12.95 16.92
N THR A 119 3.75 14.09 16.47
CA THR A 119 3.06 15.40 16.53
C THR A 119 1.66 15.39 15.93
N TYR A 120 1.45 14.67 14.82
CA TYR A 120 0.17 14.56 14.13
C TYR A 120 -0.63 13.30 14.48
N TRP A 121 -0.30 12.59 15.57
CA TRP A 121 -0.91 11.31 15.92
C TRP A 121 -2.43 11.37 16.06
N ASN A 122 -2.93 12.39 16.76
CA ASN A 122 -4.38 12.58 16.95
C ASN A 122 -5.09 12.79 15.61
N GLN A 123 -4.51 13.62 14.74
CA GLN A 123 -5.05 13.88 13.41
C GLN A 123 -4.98 12.65 12.50
N PHE A 124 -3.94 11.83 12.62
CA PHE A 124 -3.87 10.54 11.94
C PHE A 124 -5.04 9.66 12.35
N GLY A 125 -5.35 9.56 13.64
CA GLY A 125 -6.53 8.86 14.14
C GLY A 125 -7.86 9.43 13.63
N ASP A 126 -7.99 10.75 13.49
CA ASP A 126 -9.17 11.39 12.87
C ASP A 126 -9.34 10.98 11.40
N ILE A 127 -8.24 10.96 10.64
CA ILE A 127 -8.24 10.54 9.23
C ILE A 127 -8.64 9.07 9.10
N LEU A 128 -8.18 8.18 9.99
CA LEU A 128 -8.57 6.77 9.99
C LEU A 128 -10.07 6.59 10.23
N ARG A 129 -10.64 7.29 11.23
CA ARG A 129 -12.08 7.26 11.51
C ARG A 129 -12.92 7.81 10.36
N TRP A 130 -12.42 8.87 9.70
CA TRP A 130 -13.03 9.39 8.49
C TRP A 130 -12.98 8.36 7.35
N ALA A 131 -11.82 7.73 7.14
CA ALA A 131 -11.63 6.76 6.07
C ALA A 131 -12.62 5.59 6.16
N ASP A 132 -12.92 5.11 7.36
CA ASP A 132 -13.89 4.02 7.59
C ASP A 132 -15.30 4.31 7.04
N ASN A 133 -15.69 5.59 6.90
CA ASN A 133 -17.02 6.00 6.45
C ASN A 133 -17.02 6.69 5.08
N ASN A 134 -15.86 7.17 4.63
CA ASN A 134 -15.72 8.01 3.45
C ASN A 134 -14.86 7.40 2.35
N VAL A 135 -14.19 6.27 2.61
CA VAL A 135 -13.30 5.59 1.68
C VAL A 135 -13.68 4.12 1.56
N THR A 136 -13.80 3.59 0.34
CA THR A 136 -14.09 2.16 0.14
C THR A 136 -12.93 1.26 0.57
N SER A 137 -11.71 1.54 0.12
CA SER A 137 -10.51 0.79 0.53
C SER A 137 -9.31 1.71 0.79
N THR A 138 -8.63 1.48 1.91
CA THR A 138 -7.41 2.20 2.29
C THR A 138 -6.20 1.29 2.25
N LEU A 139 -5.16 1.71 1.53
CA LEU A 139 -3.86 1.07 1.43
C LEU A 139 -2.84 1.80 2.31
N PHE A 140 -2.33 1.13 3.33
CA PHE A 140 -1.34 1.66 4.26
C PHE A 140 0.06 1.10 3.94
N LEU A 141 1.06 1.97 3.79
CA LEU A 141 2.43 1.59 3.44
C LEU A 141 3.41 1.79 4.60
N CYS A 142 4.29 0.82 4.83
CA CYS A 142 5.38 0.82 5.80
C CYS A 142 4.99 1.33 7.20
N TRP A 143 5.41 2.53 7.60
CA TRP A 143 5.08 3.10 8.92
C TRP A 143 3.57 3.26 9.10
N ALA A 144 2.84 3.72 8.07
CA ALA A 144 1.40 3.89 8.15
C ALA A 144 0.67 2.55 8.31
N ALA A 145 1.23 1.45 7.76
CA ALA A 145 0.70 0.11 7.98
C ALA A 145 0.74 -0.24 9.46
N HIS A 146 1.91 -0.07 10.09
CA HIS A 146 2.07 -0.35 11.52
C HIS A 146 1.27 0.62 12.42
N ALA A 147 1.21 1.91 12.07
CA ALA A 147 0.42 2.90 12.77
C ALA A 147 -1.09 2.60 12.74
N ALA A 148 -1.62 2.22 11.56
CA ALA A 148 -3.01 1.83 11.42
C ALA A 148 -3.31 0.51 12.14
N LEU A 149 -2.42 -0.48 12.05
CA LEU A 149 -2.53 -1.74 12.80
C LEU A 149 -2.59 -1.48 14.32
N TYR A 150 -1.81 -0.52 14.81
CA TYR A 150 -1.86 -0.11 16.20
C TYR A 150 -3.19 0.58 16.56
N GLN A 151 -3.64 1.54 15.77
CA GLN A 151 -4.92 2.25 16.00
C GLN A 151 -6.15 1.33 15.95
N TYR A 152 -6.21 0.40 14.99
CA TYR A 152 -7.37 -0.46 14.78
C TYR A 152 -7.36 -1.72 15.66
N TYR A 153 -6.19 -2.28 15.96
CA TYR A 153 -6.07 -3.59 16.61
C TYR A 153 -5.20 -3.59 17.88
N GLY A 154 -4.63 -2.45 18.29
CA GLY A 154 -3.72 -2.37 19.44
C GLY A 154 -2.38 -3.09 19.23
N LEU A 155 -2.01 -3.36 17.96
CA LEU A 155 -0.80 -4.10 17.63
C LEU A 155 0.45 -3.23 17.78
N GLN A 156 1.05 -3.26 18.98
CA GLN A 156 2.30 -2.57 19.26
C GLN A 156 3.46 -3.19 18.47
N ARG A 157 4.21 -2.33 17.78
CA ARG A 157 5.45 -2.72 17.11
C ARG A 157 6.60 -2.89 18.10
N GLU A 158 7.49 -3.79 17.76
CA GLU A 158 8.80 -3.93 18.37
C GLU A 158 9.86 -3.30 17.46
N ILE A 159 10.94 -2.79 18.05
CA ILE A 159 12.07 -2.23 17.34
C ILE A 159 13.16 -3.29 17.24
N ARG A 160 13.51 -3.67 16.01
CA ARG A 160 14.59 -4.62 15.75
C ARG A 160 15.93 -4.02 16.18
N GLY A 161 16.81 -4.87 16.72
CA GLY A 161 18.19 -4.48 17.01
C GLY A 161 19.03 -4.19 15.76
N GLN A 162 18.58 -4.65 14.58
CA GLN A 162 19.19 -4.36 13.29
C GLN A 162 18.12 -3.95 12.28
N LYS A 163 18.39 -2.89 11.50
CA LYS A 163 17.53 -2.44 10.41
C LYS A 163 17.42 -3.56 9.38
N LEU A 164 16.20 -3.84 8.95
CA LEU A 164 15.95 -4.66 7.78
C LEU A 164 16.03 -3.73 6.55
N SER A 165 17.01 -3.98 5.67
CA SER A 165 17.38 -3.10 4.56
C SER A 165 17.84 -3.97 3.40
N GLY A 166 17.05 -4.04 2.33
CA GLY A 166 17.31 -4.95 1.21
C GLY A 166 16.04 -5.37 0.50
N VAL A 167 16.18 -6.38 -0.36
CA VAL A 167 15.10 -7.02 -1.11
C VAL A 167 14.98 -8.46 -0.61
N TYR A 168 13.79 -8.84 -0.15
CA TYR A 168 13.58 -10.08 0.59
C TYR A 168 12.49 -10.92 -0.05
N TRP A 169 12.73 -12.23 -0.07
CA TRP A 169 11.73 -13.21 -0.49
C TRP A 169 10.52 -13.15 0.44
N GLN A 170 9.33 -13.21 -0.15
CA GLN A 170 8.03 -13.34 0.49
C GLN A 170 7.35 -14.55 -0.11
N GLN A 171 6.58 -15.28 0.69
CA GLN A 171 5.76 -16.40 0.27
C GLN A 171 4.28 -16.03 0.36
N VAL A 172 3.51 -16.35 -0.67
CA VAL A 172 2.05 -16.21 -0.66
C VAL A 172 1.44 -17.27 0.28
N THR A 173 0.54 -16.84 1.16
CA THR A 173 -0.12 -17.71 2.15
C THR A 173 -1.60 -17.97 1.83
N GLN A 174 -2.21 -17.10 1.03
CA GLN A 174 -3.61 -17.22 0.60
C GLN A 174 -3.72 -17.01 -0.93
N PRO A 175 -3.37 -18.00 -1.76
CA PRO A 175 -3.22 -17.84 -3.21
C PRO A 175 -4.51 -17.47 -3.95
N LEU A 176 -5.69 -17.78 -3.37
CA LEU A 176 -6.99 -17.44 -3.95
C LEU A 176 -7.47 -16.02 -3.58
N CYS A 177 -6.74 -15.28 -2.75
CA CYS A 177 -7.11 -13.92 -2.40
C CYS A 177 -6.96 -13.00 -3.63
N PRO A 178 -7.97 -12.16 -3.98
CA PRO A 178 -7.90 -11.29 -5.15
C PRO A 178 -6.71 -10.33 -5.16
N LEU A 179 -6.17 -9.97 -4.00
CA LEU A 179 -5.07 -9.01 -3.89
C LEU A 179 -3.74 -9.57 -4.40
N VAL A 180 -3.53 -10.89 -4.27
CA VAL A 180 -2.31 -11.60 -4.71
C VAL A 180 -2.52 -12.35 -6.02
N ARG A 181 -3.61 -12.06 -6.76
CA ARG A 181 -3.87 -12.69 -8.05
C ARG A 181 -2.71 -12.46 -9.02
N GLY A 182 -2.21 -13.54 -9.61
CA GLY A 182 -1.11 -13.52 -10.56
C GLY A 182 0.26 -13.34 -9.93
N PHE A 183 0.36 -13.31 -8.60
CA PHE A 183 1.64 -13.41 -7.92
C PHE A 183 2.17 -14.83 -8.08
N ASP A 184 3.48 -14.95 -8.26
CA ASP A 184 4.20 -16.19 -8.03
C ASP A 184 4.10 -16.63 -6.56
N ASP A 185 4.26 -17.93 -6.29
CA ASP A 185 4.23 -18.50 -4.93
C ASP A 185 5.26 -17.82 -4.00
N GLU A 186 6.43 -17.50 -4.55
CA GLU A 186 7.49 -16.74 -3.89
C GLU A 186 7.92 -15.54 -4.74
N PHE A 187 8.15 -14.40 -4.10
CA PHE A 187 8.49 -13.16 -4.79
C PHE A 187 9.33 -12.22 -3.96
N LEU A 188 10.00 -11.27 -4.61
CA LEU A 188 10.93 -10.34 -3.98
C LEU A 188 10.28 -8.98 -3.72
N VAL A 189 10.48 -8.44 -2.52
CA VAL A 189 9.99 -7.10 -2.13
C VAL A 189 11.06 -6.36 -1.34
N PRO A 190 11.29 -5.06 -1.60
CA PRO A 190 12.16 -4.24 -0.79
C PRO A 190 11.55 -3.93 0.57
N HIS A 191 12.39 -3.90 1.60
CA HIS A 191 12.03 -3.44 2.92
C HIS A 191 13.14 -2.53 3.46
N SER A 192 12.76 -1.47 4.17
CA SER A 192 13.67 -0.54 4.84
C SER A 192 13.07 -0.07 6.17
N ARG A 193 13.16 -0.90 7.21
CA ARG A 193 12.51 -0.61 8.51
C ARG A 193 13.19 -1.26 9.71
N TYR A 194 13.01 -0.62 10.87
CA TYR A 194 13.30 -1.19 12.19
C TYR A 194 12.08 -1.84 12.84
N ALA A 195 10.89 -1.34 12.52
CA ALA A 195 9.65 -1.83 13.09
C ALA A 195 9.39 -3.28 12.69
N GLN A 196 8.88 -4.10 13.61
CA GLN A 196 8.32 -5.42 13.35
C GLN A 196 7.16 -5.70 14.30
N VAL A 197 6.29 -6.62 13.93
CA VAL A 197 5.28 -7.19 14.83
C VAL A 197 5.36 -8.71 14.69
N PRO A 198 5.48 -9.47 15.78
CA PRO A 198 5.49 -10.92 15.72
C PRO A 198 4.23 -11.49 15.07
N LYS A 199 4.42 -12.51 14.22
CA LYS A 199 3.33 -13.16 13.47
C LYS A 199 2.16 -13.57 14.37
N GLN A 200 2.47 -14.11 15.54
CA GLN A 200 1.49 -14.62 16.50
C GLN A 200 0.52 -13.53 16.98
N LYS A 201 0.96 -12.26 17.03
CA LYS A 201 0.07 -11.16 17.44
C LYS A 201 -1.01 -10.89 16.38
N TYR A 202 -0.68 -10.98 15.09
CA TYR A 202 -1.70 -10.85 14.03
C TYR A 202 -2.74 -11.96 14.11
N GLN A 203 -2.31 -13.20 14.38
CA GLN A 203 -3.18 -14.37 14.46
C GLN A 203 -4.15 -14.34 15.65
N GLN A 204 -4.02 -13.39 16.57
CA GLN A 204 -4.98 -13.16 17.66
C GLN A 204 -6.21 -12.38 17.21
N HIS A 205 -6.23 -11.88 15.98
CA HIS A 205 -7.33 -11.11 15.41
C HIS A 205 -7.92 -11.83 14.21
N ASP A 206 -9.13 -12.40 14.37
CA ASP A 206 -9.83 -13.12 13.30
C ASP A 206 -10.11 -12.25 12.06
N ASP A 207 -10.17 -10.93 12.25
CA ASP A 207 -10.39 -9.99 11.15
C ASP A 207 -9.13 -9.77 10.29
N LEU A 208 -7.93 -10.14 10.75
CA LEU A 208 -6.68 -9.89 10.03
C LEU A 208 -6.17 -11.15 9.30
N HIS A 209 -6.02 -11.01 7.99
CA HIS A 209 -5.52 -12.06 7.11
C HIS A 209 -4.14 -11.70 6.60
N ILE A 210 -3.13 -12.51 6.93
CA ILE A 210 -1.82 -12.44 6.29
C ILE A 210 -1.94 -13.09 4.91
N LEU A 211 -1.50 -12.37 3.88
CA LEU A 211 -1.55 -12.81 2.48
C LEU A 211 -0.18 -13.15 1.93
N ALA A 212 0.88 -12.49 2.45
CA ALA A 212 2.25 -12.83 2.15
C ALA A 212 3.19 -12.46 3.30
N GLU A 213 4.22 -13.29 3.53
CA GLU A 213 5.16 -13.17 4.64
C GLU A 213 6.49 -13.89 4.34
N ALA A 214 7.49 -13.64 5.18
CA ALA A 214 8.65 -14.52 5.30
C ALA A 214 9.21 -14.50 6.72
N ASP A 215 9.99 -15.51 7.09
CA ASP A 215 10.57 -15.61 8.43
C ASP A 215 11.42 -14.37 8.80
N VAL A 216 12.17 -13.84 7.84
CA VAL A 216 13.07 -12.69 8.05
C VAL A 216 12.33 -11.37 8.19
N THR A 217 11.31 -11.14 7.35
CA THR A 217 10.55 -9.88 7.26
C THR A 217 9.33 -9.85 8.20
N GLY A 218 8.81 -11.01 8.59
CA GLY A 218 7.49 -11.18 9.18
C GLY A 218 6.37 -10.99 8.15
N ALA A 219 5.19 -10.59 8.62
CA ALA A 219 4.07 -10.30 7.73
C ALA A 219 4.38 -9.11 6.80
N TYR A 220 4.28 -9.34 5.49
CA TYR A 220 4.50 -8.32 4.46
C TYR A 220 3.19 -7.68 4.03
N LEU A 221 2.22 -8.51 3.61
CA LEU A 221 0.94 -8.09 3.07
C LEU A 221 -0.18 -8.63 3.93
N LEU A 222 -1.02 -7.75 4.46
CA LEU A 222 -2.20 -8.12 5.24
C LEU A 222 -3.43 -7.36 4.75
N GLN A 223 -4.61 -7.88 5.07
CA GLN A 223 -5.87 -7.16 4.91
C GLN A 223 -6.85 -7.50 6.03
N ASN A 224 -7.85 -6.64 6.22
CA ASN A 224 -9.01 -7.01 7.02
C ASN A 224 -10.00 -7.89 6.22
N SER A 225 -10.98 -8.51 6.87
CA SER A 225 -11.88 -9.47 6.21
C SER A 225 -12.72 -8.87 5.08
N SER A 226 -13.06 -7.58 5.17
CA SER A 226 -13.81 -6.88 4.12
C SER A 226 -12.95 -6.36 2.97
N GLY A 227 -11.61 -6.32 3.13
CA GLY A 227 -10.72 -5.68 2.17
C GLY A 227 -10.73 -4.14 2.18
N SER A 228 -11.50 -3.52 3.08
CA SER A 228 -11.52 -2.05 3.20
C SER A 228 -10.22 -1.48 3.78
N ARG A 229 -9.36 -2.32 4.36
CA ARG A 229 -8.06 -1.95 4.91
C ARG A 229 -6.99 -2.95 4.47
N VAL A 230 -5.99 -2.46 3.75
CA VAL A 230 -4.86 -3.24 3.23
C VAL A 230 -3.56 -2.68 3.81
N PHE A 231 -2.72 -3.55 4.37
CA PHE A 231 -1.50 -3.18 5.07
C PHE A 231 -0.28 -3.78 4.36
N VAL A 232 0.66 -2.93 3.94
CA VAL A 232 1.89 -3.33 3.26
C VAL A 232 3.07 -2.87 4.10
N THR A 233 3.81 -3.80 4.71
CA THR A 233 4.93 -3.46 5.62
C THR A 233 6.28 -3.30 4.90
N GLY A 234 6.33 -3.58 3.59
CA GLY A 234 7.46 -3.32 2.70
C GLY A 234 7.25 -2.09 1.83
N HIS A 235 8.09 -1.96 0.80
CA HIS A 235 8.14 -0.79 -0.08
C HIS A 235 8.10 -1.15 -1.58
N PRO A 236 7.08 -1.90 -2.06
CA PRO A 236 7.00 -2.30 -3.47
C PRO A 236 7.10 -1.12 -4.45
N GLU A 237 6.76 0.10 -4.01
CA GLU A 237 6.82 1.33 -4.78
C GLU A 237 8.22 1.90 -5.04
N TYR A 238 9.23 1.49 -4.27
CA TYR A 238 10.58 2.06 -4.36
C TYR A 238 11.15 1.98 -5.78
N ASP A 239 11.85 3.02 -6.20
CA ASP A 239 12.64 3.04 -7.43
C ASP A 239 13.88 2.14 -7.30
N LEU A 240 14.52 1.86 -8.43
CA LEU A 240 15.73 1.04 -8.45
C LEU A 240 16.82 1.62 -7.53
N THR A 241 16.98 2.94 -7.43
CA THR A 241 18.07 3.60 -6.69
C THR A 241 17.74 3.94 -5.24
N THR A 242 16.50 3.76 -4.78
CA THR A 242 16.08 4.28 -3.47
C THR A 242 16.88 3.69 -2.30
N LEU A 243 17.14 2.39 -2.30
CA LEU A 243 17.95 1.75 -1.25
C LEU A 243 19.44 2.16 -1.33
N ASP A 244 19.97 2.40 -2.55
CA ASP A 244 21.32 2.93 -2.73
C ASP A 244 21.43 4.35 -2.16
N GLU A 245 20.48 5.23 -2.48
CA GLU A 245 20.45 6.60 -1.95
C GLU A 245 20.39 6.62 -0.42
N GLU A 246 19.60 5.73 0.20
CA GLU A 246 19.59 5.56 1.65
C GLU A 246 20.96 5.08 2.18
N TYR A 247 21.56 4.06 1.55
CA TYR A 247 22.85 3.50 1.94
C TYR A 247 23.98 4.54 1.85
N GLN A 248 24.08 5.27 0.73
CA GLN A 248 25.09 6.30 0.52
C GLN A 248 24.91 7.46 1.50
N ARG A 249 23.67 7.89 1.76
CA ARG A 249 23.37 8.93 2.75
C ARG A 249 23.83 8.51 4.14
N ASP A 250 23.53 7.27 4.54
CA ASP A 250 23.88 6.77 5.87
C ASP A 250 25.42 6.64 6.03
N ILE A 251 26.16 6.28 4.98
CA ILE A 251 27.64 6.36 4.97
C ILE A 251 28.11 7.81 5.12
N ALA A 252 27.51 8.74 4.39
CA ALA A 252 27.92 10.15 4.39
C ALA A 252 27.70 10.84 5.74
N THR A 253 26.77 10.35 6.57
CA THR A 253 26.57 10.82 7.95
C THR A 253 27.51 10.17 8.97
N GLY A 254 28.41 9.30 8.51
CA GLY A 254 29.38 8.60 9.36
C GLY A 254 28.82 7.34 10.01
N ALA A 255 27.61 6.89 9.64
CA ALA A 255 27.11 5.60 10.08
C ALA A 255 27.81 4.46 9.32
N THR A 256 27.73 3.26 9.87
CA THR A 256 28.24 2.02 9.24
C THR A 256 27.07 1.11 8.87
N PRO A 257 26.23 1.49 7.89
CA PRO A 257 25.09 0.67 7.48
C PRO A 257 25.59 -0.65 6.89
N LYS A 258 24.81 -1.72 7.06
CA LYS A 258 25.02 -2.95 6.29
C LYS A 258 24.62 -2.70 4.83
N LEU A 259 25.28 -3.40 3.92
CA LEU A 259 24.85 -3.46 2.52
C LEU A 259 23.41 -3.95 2.44
N PRO A 260 22.54 -3.31 1.62
CA PRO A 260 21.20 -3.81 1.40
C PRO A 260 21.22 -5.23 0.83
N GLU A 261 20.52 -6.16 1.49
CA GLU A 261 20.51 -7.57 1.11
C GLU A 261 19.85 -7.80 -0.26
N ASN A 262 20.41 -8.69 -1.07
CA ASN A 262 19.91 -9.08 -2.41
C ASN A 262 19.60 -7.90 -3.35
N TYR A 263 20.28 -6.77 -3.18
CA TYR A 263 20.02 -5.55 -3.93
C TYR A 263 21.06 -5.29 -5.02
N TYR A 264 22.34 -5.34 -4.66
CA TYR A 264 23.45 -5.17 -5.61
C TYR A 264 23.85 -6.48 -6.26
N ARG A 265 24.25 -6.43 -7.54
CA ARG A 265 24.84 -7.58 -8.24
C ARG A 265 26.06 -8.08 -7.47
N ASN A 266 26.08 -9.36 -7.15
CA ASN A 266 27.16 -10.00 -6.41
C ASN A 266 27.51 -9.33 -5.06
N ASN A 267 26.55 -8.63 -4.44
CA ASN A 267 26.76 -7.82 -3.23
C ASN A 267 27.82 -6.72 -3.37
N ASP A 268 27.99 -6.17 -4.58
CA ASP A 268 28.97 -5.13 -4.88
C ASP A 268 28.29 -3.83 -5.35
N PRO A 269 28.31 -2.74 -4.55
CA PRO A 269 27.76 -1.44 -4.93
C PRO A 269 28.29 -0.90 -6.26
N LEU A 270 29.52 -1.25 -6.64
CA LEU A 270 30.13 -0.79 -7.90
C LEU A 270 29.52 -1.47 -9.13
N GLN A 271 28.86 -2.61 -8.96
CA GLN A 271 28.17 -3.33 -10.03
C GLN A 271 26.70 -2.91 -10.21
N GLY A 272 26.21 -2.04 -9.33
CA GLY A 272 24.88 -1.46 -9.38
C GLY A 272 23.75 -2.41 -8.93
N PRO A 273 22.56 -1.85 -8.66
CA PRO A 273 21.42 -2.62 -8.15
C PRO A 273 20.64 -3.37 -9.22
N GLN A 274 19.83 -4.35 -8.80
CA GLN A 274 18.91 -5.10 -9.66
C GLN A 274 17.45 -4.82 -9.28
N LYS A 275 16.60 -4.55 -10.27
CA LYS A 275 15.15 -4.38 -10.07
C LYS A 275 14.46 -5.74 -10.09
N LEU A 276 14.27 -6.35 -8.92
CA LEU A 276 13.73 -7.71 -8.79
C LEU A 276 12.28 -7.78 -8.27
N TRP A 277 11.64 -6.64 -7.98
CA TRP A 277 10.31 -6.57 -7.34
C TRP A 277 9.24 -5.88 -8.20
N GLN A 278 9.60 -5.46 -9.41
CA GLN A 278 8.75 -4.58 -10.22
C GLN A 278 7.42 -5.23 -10.63
N SER A 279 7.45 -6.51 -11.03
CA SER A 279 6.27 -7.28 -11.43
C SER A 279 5.22 -7.29 -10.33
N HIS A 280 5.61 -7.70 -9.12
CA HIS A 280 4.70 -7.84 -7.98
C HIS A 280 4.24 -6.48 -7.44
N ALA A 281 5.04 -5.43 -7.58
CA ALA A 281 4.60 -4.06 -7.33
C ALA A 281 3.44 -3.66 -8.26
N PHE A 282 3.58 -3.87 -9.58
CA PHE A 282 2.50 -3.57 -10.52
C PHE A 282 1.27 -4.45 -10.29
N LEU A 283 1.45 -5.74 -10.00
CA LEU A 283 0.33 -6.63 -9.71
C LEU A 283 -0.41 -6.21 -8.44
N LEU A 284 0.29 -5.87 -7.35
CA LEU A 284 -0.33 -5.42 -6.10
C LEU A 284 -1.26 -4.23 -6.33
N PHE A 285 -0.76 -3.17 -6.98
CA PHE A 285 -1.53 -1.95 -7.19
C PHE A 285 -2.64 -2.15 -8.22
N SER A 286 -2.41 -2.94 -9.27
CA SER A 286 -3.45 -3.28 -10.24
C SER A 286 -4.59 -4.10 -9.61
N ASN A 287 -4.25 -5.08 -8.78
CA ASN A 287 -5.22 -5.90 -8.05
C ASN A 287 -6.00 -5.08 -7.02
N TRP A 288 -5.32 -4.22 -6.25
CA TRP A 288 -5.97 -3.31 -5.32
C TRP A 288 -6.96 -2.39 -6.04
N LEU A 289 -6.51 -1.72 -7.09
CA LEU A 289 -7.36 -0.80 -7.86
C LEU A 289 -8.57 -1.49 -8.49
N ASN A 290 -8.40 -2.71 -8.99
CA ASN A 290 -9.46 -3.43 -9.67
C ASN A 290 -10.46 -4.09 -8.70
N TYR A 291 -9.98 -4.84 -7.70
CA TYR A 291 -10.84 -5.68 -6.86
C TYR A 291 -11.29 -4.99 -5.57
N TYR A 292 -10.51 -4.06 -5.04
CA TYR A 292 -10.78 -3.41 -3.75
C TYR A 292 -11.26 -1.97 -3.88
N VAL A 293 -10.96 -1.32 -5.02
CA VAL A 293 -11.42 0.03 -5.31
C VAL A 293 -12.56 -0.01 -6.32
N TYR A 294 -12.29 -0.45 -7.56
CA TYR A 294 -13.27 -0.37 -8.64
C TYR A 294 -14.49 -1.27 -8.44
N GLN A 295 -14.29 -2.56 -8.20
CA GLN A 295 -15.41 -3.52 -8.10
C GLN A 295 -16.16 -3.46 -6.76
N ALA A 296 -15.50 -2.96 -5.71
CA ALA A 296 -16.08 -2.86 -4.38
C ALA A 296 -16.86 -1.55 -4.15
N THR A 297 -16.54 -0.49 -4.90
CA THR A 297 -17.17 0.82 -4.68
C THR A 297 -18.53 0.90 -5.38
N PRO A 298 -19.59 1.39 -4.69
CA PRO A 298 -20.83 1.77 -5.35
C PRO A 298 -20.62 2.77 -6.49
N PHE A 299 -21.47 2.67 -7.51
CA PHE A 299 -21.44 3.61 -8.63
C PHE A 299 -21.61 5.06 -8.16
N GLU A 300 -22.59 5.31 -7.28
CA GLU A 300 -22.74 6.62 -6.65
C GLU A 300 -21.83 6.75 -5.40
N LEU A 301 -20.82 7.62 -5.47
CA LEU A 301 -19.88 7.89 -4.37
C LEU A 301 -20.58 8.20 -3.03
N GLN A 302 -21.75 8.83 -3.07
CA GLN A 302 -22.51 9.20 -1.86
C GLN A 302 -22.98 8.00 -1.03
N GLN A 303 -23.00 6.80 -1.62
CA GLN A 303 -23.39 5.56 -0.96
C GLN A 303 -22.26 4.91 -0.15
N ILE A 304 -20.99 5.33 -0.31
CA ILE A 304 -19.87 4.80 0.50
C ILE A 304 -20.15 5.00 1.99
N GLY A 305 -19.90 4.00 2.82
CA GLY A 305 -20.15 4.04 4.26
C GLY A 305 -21.63 4.00 4.68
N ARG A 306 -22.57 3.89 3.73
CA ARG A 306 -23.96 3.54 4.01
C ARG A 306 -24.09 2.03 3.85
N SER A 307 -24.25 1.31 4.95
CA SER A 307 -24.62 -0.10 4.90
C SER A 307 -25.89 -0.26 4.07
N ALA A 308 -25.90 -1.20 3.14
CA ALA A 308 -27.14 -1.69 2.56
C ALA A 308 -27.92 -2.49 3.61
#